data_AF-A0A920SSV2-F1
#
_entry.id   AF-A0A920SSV2-F1
#
_cell.length_a   1.000
_cell.length_b   1.000
_cell.length_c   1.000
_cell.angle_alpha   90.00
_cell.angle_beta   90.00
_cell.angle_gamma   90.00
#
_symmetry.space_group_name_H-M   'P 1'
#
loop_
_entity.id
_entity.type
_entity.pdbx_description
1 polymer ?
#
loop_
_entity_poly.entity_id
_entity_poly.type
_entity_poly.pdbx_seq_one_letter_code
_entity_poly.pdbx_strand_id
1 'polypeptide(L)' 'MNINAALSGLGNLAKGLTGLGLAVIPTALVVDVLFPGTTNIVANLSHFVESFTGEGLTGLILLLLVMAIAD' A
#
# COMPACT_ATOMS: atom_id res chain seq x y z
N MET A 1 -8.25 -27.56 -18.89
CA MET A 1 -8.60 -26.34 -18.13
C MET A 1 -8.20 -25.15 -18.99
N ASN A 2 -9.12 -24.25 -19.32
CA ASN A 2 -8.84 -23.15 -20.24
C ASN A 2 -8.00 -22.08 -19.53
N ILE A 3 -6.81 -21.77 -20.05
CA ILE A 3 -5.90 -20.73 -19.49
C ILE A 3 -6.62 -19.38 -19.36
N ASN A 4 -7.56 -19.09 -20.26
CA ASN A 4 -8.36 -17.86 -20.20
C ASN A 4 -9.29 -17.82 -18.98
N ALA A 5 -9.83 -18.96 -18.56
CA ALA A 5 -10.68 -19.07 -17.36
C ALA A 5 -9.84 -18.96 -16.08
N ALA A 6 -8.65 -19.56 -16.05
CA ALA A 6 -7.71 -19.42 -14.94
C ALA A 6 -7.22 -17.97 -14.78
N LEU A 7 -6.90 -17.29 -15.89
CA LEU A 7 -6.48 -15.88 -15.89
C LEU A 7 -7.59 -14.93 -15.44
N SER A 8 -8.83 -15.18 -15.88
CA SER A 8 -10.00 -14.40 -15.45
C SER A 8 -10.30 -14.60 -13.96
N GLY A 9 -10.16 -15.83 -13.46
CA GLY A 9 -10.26 -16.15 -12.03
C GLY A 9 -9.20 -15.43 -11.21
N LEU A 10 -7.94 -15.46 -11.67
CA LEU A 10 -6.83 -14.74 -11.03
C LEU A 10 -7.07 -13.22 -11.00
N GLY A 11 -7.54 -12.65 -12.11
CA GLY A 11 -7.86 -11.22 -12.20
C GLY A 11 -8.98 -10.80 -11.24
N ASN A 12 -10.00 -11.63 -11.08
CA ASN A 12 -11.10 -11.36 -10.14
C ASN A 12 -10.64 -11.48 -8.68
N LEU A 13 -9.78 -12.46 -8.37
CA LEU A 13 -9.17 -12.58 -7.04
C LEU A 13 -8.27 -11.39 -6.73
N ALA A 14 -7.43 -10.96 -7.68
CA ALA A 14 -6.59 -9.78 -7.53
C ALA A 14 -7.42 -8.52 -7.26
N LYS A 15 -8.52 -8.31 -8.00
CA LYS A 15 -9.45 -7.20 -7.77
C LYS A 15 -10.16 -7.29 -6.40
N GLY A 16 -10.54 -8.49 -5.98
CA GLY A 16 -11.13 -8.69 -4.65
C GLY A 16 -10.15 -8.34 -3.54
N LEU A 17 -8.91 -8.81 -3.65
CA LEU A 17 -7.85 -8.53 -2.69
C LEU A 17 -7.47 -7.05 -2.66
N THR A 18 -7.39 -6.38 -3.80
CA THR A 18 -7.11 -4.93 -3.84
C THR A 18 -8.27 -4.13 -3.24
N GLY A 19 -9.52 -4.49 -3.52
CA GLY A 19 -10.69 -3.86 -2.91
C GLY A 19 -10.74 -4.04 -1.39
N LEU A 20 -10.43 -5.24 -0.89
CA LEU A 20 -10.31 -5.50 0.55
C LEU A 20 -9.15 -4.71 1.16
N GLY A 21 -7.98 -4.67 0.50
CA GLY A 21 -6.83 -3.90 0.97
C GLY A 21 -7.14 -2.41 1.11
N LEU A 22 -7.81 -1.81 0.11
CA LEU A 22 -8.21 -0.41 0.14
C LEU A 22 -9.21 -0.08 1.26
N ALA A 23 -10.03 -1.04 1.70
CA ALA A 23 -10.94 -0.86 2.83
C ALA A 23 -10.24 -1.08 4.19
N VAL A 24 -9.37 -2.09 4.27
CA VAL A 24 -8.75 -2.53 5.53
C VAL A 24 -7.60 -1.62 5.94
N ILE A 25 -6.75 -1.17 5.01
CA ILE A 25 -5.60 -0.31 5.30
C ILE A 25 -5.99 0.98 6.05
N PRO A 26 -6.94 1.81 5.57
CA PRO A 26 -7.33 3.03 6.29
C PRO A 26 -8.00 2.72 7.63
N THR A 27 -8.79 1.65 7.71
CA THR A 27 -9.40 1.21 8.98
C THR A 27 -8.32 0.82 9.99
N ALA A 28 -7.34 0.03 9.57
CA ALA A 28 -6.24 -0.42 10.40
C ALA A 28 -5.29 0.73 10.79
N LEU A 29 -5.15 1.75 9.93
CA LEU A 29 -4.45 2.99 10.26
C LEU A 29 -5.16 3.75 11.39
N VAL A 30 -6.49 3.92 11.30
CA VAL A 30 -7.27 4.56 12.37
C VAL A 30 -7.16 3.76 13.67
N VAL A 31 -7.25 2.42 13.61
CA VAL A 31 -7.06 1.56 14.77
C VAL A 31 -5.69 1.75 15.40
N ASP A 32 -4.62 1.81 14.60
CA ASP A 32 -3.25 1.99 15.11
C ASP A 32 -3.02 3.38 15.70
N VAL A 33 -3.73 4.41 15.21
CA VAL A 33 -3.68 5.76 15.79
C VAL A 33 -4.38 5.82 17.16
N LEU A 34 -5.51 5.13 17.30
CA LEU A 34 -6.29 5.11 18.55
C LEU A 34 -5.75 4.09 19.58
N PHE A 35 -5.18 3.00 19.10
CA PHE A 35 -4.61 1.90 19.87
C PHE A 35 -3.20 1.58 19.34
N PRO A 36 -2.18 2.37 19.71
CA PRO A 36 -0.83 2.27 19.19
C PRO A 36 -0.25 0.84 19.24
N GLY A 37 0.26 0.37 18.09
CA GLY A 37 0.94 -0.91 17.98
C GLY A 37 0.03 -2.12 17.76
N THR A 38 -1.28 -1.92 17.61
CA THR A 38 -2.26 -3.01 17.39
C THR A 38 -2.14 -3.60 16.00
N THR A 39 -1.92 -2.76 14.98
CA THR A 39 -1.79 -3.21 13.59
C THR A 39 -0.39 -2.95 13.03
N ASN A 40 0.39 -2.10 13.71
CA ASN A 40 1.75 -1.71 13.32
C ASN A 40 1.84 -1.09 11.92
N ILE A 41 0.71 -0.60 11.39
CA ILE A 41 0.62 0.03 10.08
C ILE A 41 1.31 1.40 10.08
N VAL A 42 1.26 2.14 11.19
CA VAL A 42 1.94 3.43 11.30
C VAL A 42 3.45 3.25 11.21
N ALA A 43 4.00 2.23 11.86
CA ALA A 43 5.43 1.90 11.79
C ALA A 43 5.86 1.44 10.38
N ASN A 44 5.02 0.63 9.71
CA ASN A 44 5.29 0.24 8.32
C ASN A 44 5.26 1.44 7.36
N LEU A 45 4.30 2.36 7.54
CA LEU A 45 4.21 3.58 6.75
C LEU A 45 5.37 4.54 7.06
N SER A 46 5.80 4.65 8.32
CA SER A 46 6.96 5.47 8.67
C SER A 46 8.23 4.93 8.02
N HIS A 47 8.46 3.62 8.05
CA HIS A 47 9.59 2.99 7.35
C HIS A 47 9.54 3.19 5.84
N PHE A 48 8.34 3.14 5.24
CA PHE A 48 8.17 3.46 3.83
C PHE A 48 8.58 4.91 3.54
N VAL A 49 8.11 5.88 4.32
CA VAL A 49 8.50 7.29 4.15
C VAL A 49 10.00 7.48 4.40
N GLU A 50 10.55 6.83 5.42
CA GLU A 50 11.98 6.85 5.75
C GLU A 50 12.85 6.36 4.60
N SER A 51 12.39 5.38 3.81
CA SER A 51 13.12 4.91 2.62
C SER A 51 13.34 6.00 1.57
N PHE A 52 12.51 7.04 1.55
CA PHE A 52 12.69 8.21 0.68
C PHE A 52 13.40 9.35 1.41
N THR A 53 13.03 9.64 2.67
CA THR A 53 13.62 10.77 3.39
C THR A 53 15.06 10.50 3.82
N GLY A 54 15.45 9.23 3.99
CA GLY A 54 16.81 8.81 4.32
C GLY A 54 17.83 9.12 3.23
N GLU A 55 17.40 9.18 1.97
CA GLU A 55 18.21 9.55 0.81
C GLU A 55 18.25 11.08 0.58
N GLY A 56 17.74 11.87 1.53
CA GLY A 56 17.71 13.32 1.47
C GLY A 56 16.87 13.87 0.32
N LEU A 57 17.37 14.93 -0.34
CA LEU A 57 16.63 15.61 -1.42
C LEU A 57 16.35 14.67 -2.61
N THR A 58 17.27 13.75 -2.91
CA THR A 58 17.13 12.80 -4.02
C THR A 58 15.94 11.87 -3.81
N GLY A 59 15.82 11.28 -2.62
CA GLY A 59 14.70 10.39 -2.32
C GLY A 59 13.35 11.13 -2.26
N LEU A 60 13.34 12.38 -1.80
CA LEU A 60 12.15 13.23 -1.88
C LEU A 60 11.74 13.54 -3.33
N ILE A 61 12.68 13.81 -4.23
CA ILE A 61 12.41 14.00 -5.67
C ILE A 61 11.81 12.71 -6.26
N LEU A 62 12.36 11.55 -5.91
CA LEU A 62 11.84 10.26 -6.35
C LEU A 62 10.43 9.99 -5.81
N LEU A 63 10.15 10.33 -4.55
CA LEU A 63 8.81 10.22 -3.97
C LEU A 63 7.80 11.08 -4.75
N LEU A 64 8.15 12.32 -5.08
CA LEU A 64 7.30 13.21 -5.88
C LEU A 64 7.05 12.66 -7.29
N LEU A 65 8.07 12.06 -7.91
CA LEU A 65 7.93 11.41 -9.22
C LEU A 65 6.97 10.21 -9.16
N VAL A 66 7.08 9.36 -8.14
CA VAL A 66 6.18 8.22 -7.94
C VAL A 66 4.74 8.70 -7.74
N MET A 67 4.52 9.71 -6.89
CA MET A 67 3.20 10.32 -6.69
C MET A 67 2.62 10.87 -7.99
N ALA A 68 3.44 11.56 -8.81
CA ALA A 68 2.99 12.12 -10.08
C ALA A 68 2.63 11.07 -11.16
N ILE A 69 3.12 9.83 -11.03
CA ILE A 69 2.79 8.72 -11.93
C ILE A 69 1.60 7.89 -11.39
N ALA A 70 1.42 7.86 -10.08
CA ALA A 70 0.37 7.10 -9.42
C ALA A 70 -1.02 7.76 -9.52
N ASP A 71 -1.07 9.06 -9.84
CA ASP A 71 -2.28 9.85 -10.14
C ASP A 71 -2.72 9.73 -11.60
#